data_AF-A0AAW6XY94-F1
#
_entry.id   AF-A0AAW6XY94-F1
#
_cell.length_a   1.000
_cell.length_b   1.000
_cell.length_c   1.000
_cell.angle_alpha   90.00
_cell.angle_beta   90.00
_cell.angle_gamma   90.00
#
_symmetry.space_group_name_H-M   'P 1'
#
loop_
_entity.id
_entity.type
_entity.pdbx_description
1 polymer ?
#
loop_
_entity_poly.entity_id
_entity_poly.type
_entity_poly.pdbx_seq_one_letter_code
_entity_poly.pdbx_strand_id
1 'polypeptide(L)'
;MAMPLLRLAKNDLDRVRFVSFSARTVKELRQAGAEKTALTMPEVARLRLGMPLPKRLLERVDAVQIPPTYGPIKLATKTFISRAHDAGLFVDVWTVSETETILKMIDA
;
A
#
# COMPACT_ATOMS: atom_id res chain seq x y z
N MET A 1 -18.58 6.17 4.60
CA MET A 1 -19.15 4.87 5.08
C MET A 1 -18.13 3.97 5.81
N ALA A 2 -16.90 4.43 6.11
CA ALA A 2 -15.85 3.55 6.63
C ALA A 2 -15.85 3.32 8.15
N MET A 3 -16.62 4.10 8.90
CA MET A 3 -16.69 4.10 10.37
C MET A 3 -17.12 2.77 11.02
N PRO A 4 -18.09 1.99 10.48
CA PRO A 4 -18.51 0.74 11.11
C PRO A 4 -17.36 -0.28 11.24
N LEU A 5 -16.46 -0.31 10.24
CA LEU A 5 -15.32 -1.23 10.19
C LEU A 5 -14.24 -0.87 11.22
N LEU A 6 -13.94 0.42 11.37
CA LEU A 6 -13.03 0.89 12.42
C LEU A 6 -13.56 0.58 13.81
N ARG A 7 -14.86 0.75 14.04
CA ARG A 7 -15.49 0.44 15.32
C ARG A 7 -15.42 -1.05 15.64
N LEU A 8 -15.56 -1.92 14.64
CA LEU A 8 -15.42 -3.36 14.79
C LEU A 8 -13.97 -3.75 15.16
N ALA A 9 -12.99 -3.16 14.48
CA ALA A 9 -11.57 -3.46 14.66
C ALA A 9 -10.91 -2.70 15.83
N LYS A 10 -11.66 -1.93 16.62
CA LYS A 10 -11.11 -0.98 17.62
C LYS A 10 -10.09 -1.56 18.60
N ASN A 11 -10.18 -2.85 18.92
CA ASN A 11 -9.31 -3.54 19.88
C ASN A 11 -8.13 -4.26 19.20
N ASP A 12 -8.08 -4.28 17.87
CA ASP A 12 -7.11 -5.01 17.05
C ASP A 12 -6.56 -4.12 15.91
N LEU A 13 -6.59 -2.78 16.08
CA LEU A 13 -6.18 -1.83 15.05
C LEU A 13 -4.71 -2.01 14.64
N ASP A 14 -3.87 -2.49 15.55
CA ASP A 14 -2.47 -2.81 15.30
C ASP A 14 -2.28 -4.07 14.43
N ARG A 15 -3.29 -4.94 14.37
CA ARG A 15 -3.27 -6.22 13.63
C ARG A 15 -3.97 -6.15 12.28
N VAL A 16 -4.66 -5.04 11.99
CA VAL A 16 -5.45 -4.88 10.77
C VAL A 16 -4.89 -3.74 9.92
N ARG A 17 -4.64 -4.02 8.64
CA ARG A 17 -4.34 -2.99 7.64
C ARG A 17 -5.60 -2.69 6.83
N PHE A 18 -5.99 -1.42 6.77
CA PHE A 18 -7.12 -1.01 5.94
C PHE A 18 -6.66 -0.58 4.54
N VAL A 19 -7.33 -1.11 3.51
CA VAL A 19 -7.00 -0.85 2.11
C VAL A 19 -8.28 -0.59 1.30
N SER A 20 -8.16 0.19 0.22
CA SER A 20 -9.26 0.44 -0.72
C SER A 20 -8.71 1.00 -2.02
N PHE A 21 -9.35 0.67 -3.14
CA PHE A 21 -9.10 1.34 -4.42
C PHE A 21 -9.54 2.81 -4.42
N SER A 22 -10.43 3.21 -3.50
CA SER A 22 -10.87 4.59 -3.34
C SER A 22 -9.93 5.36 -2.42
N ALA A 23 -9.16 6.29 -2.99
CA ALA A 23 -8.29 7.19 -2.21
C ALA A 23 -9.09 8.04 -1.21
N ARG A 24 -10.35 8.38 -1.52
CA ARG A 24 -11.25 9.09 -0.60
C ARG A 24 -11.52 8.23 0.64
N THR A 25 -11.86 6.96 0.45
CA THR A 25 -12.17 6.03 1.55
C THR A 25 -10.96 5.82 2.46
N VAL A 26 -9.76 5.64 1.90
CA VAL A 26 -8.53 5.50 2.71
C VAL A 26 -8.24 6.78 3.51
N LYS A 27 -8.44 7.96 2.92
CA LYS A 27 -8.30 9.23 3.65
C LYS A 27 -9.30 9.36 4.80
N GLU A 28 -10.57 9.02 4.56
CA GLU A 28 -11.60 8.99 5.61
C GLU A 28 -11.22 8.03 6.74
N LEU A 29 -10.73 6.82 6.42
CA LEU A 29 -10.25 5.84 7.40
C LEU A 29 -9.08 6.36 8.23
N ARG A 30 -8.09 6.97 7.59
CA ARG A 30 -6.94 7.57 8.28
C ARG A 30 -7.44 8.68 9.23
N GLN A 31 -8.29 9.59 8.77
CA GLN A 31 -8.86 10.67 9.60
C GLN A 31 -9.66 10.12 10.79
N ALA A 32 -10.33 8.99 10.59
CA ALA A 32 -11.14 8.31 11.59
C ALA A 32 -10.33 7.48 12.61
N GLY A 33 -9.00 7.41 12.47
CA GLY A 33 -8.13 6.73 13.44
C GLY A 33 -7.59 5.37 12.99
N ALA A 34 -7.65 5.02 11.70
CA ALA A 34 -6.92 3.86 11.20
C ALA A 34 -5.41 4.03 11.45
N GLU A 35 -4.81 3.07 12.14
CA GLU A 35 -3.38 3.07 12.48
C GLU A 35 -2.53 2.61 11.29
N LYS A 36 -2.97 1.58 10.58
CA LYS A 36 -2.25 1.00 9.43
C LYS A 36 -3.09 1.03 8.16
N THR A 37 -2.54 1.60 7.11
CA THR A 37 -3.17 1.64 5.77
C THR A 37 -2.13 1.39 4.68
N ALA A 38 -2.58 1.06 3.47
CA ALA A 38 -1.70 1.06 2.30
C ALA A 38 -1.71 2.41 1.56
N LEU A 39 -0.71 2.65 0.72
CA LEU A 39 -0.71 3.76 -0.22
C LEU A 39 -1.92 3.70 -1.15
N THR A 40 -2.48 4.87 -1.43
CA THR A 40 -3.50 5.08 -2.46
C THR A 40 -2.87 5.24 -3.83
N MET A 41 -3.64 5.07 -4.92
CA MET A 41 -3.11 5.21 -6.28
C MET A 41 -2.32 6.50 -6.56
N PRO A 42 -2.76 7.70 -6.11
CA PRO A 42 -1.95 8.91 -6.27
C PRO A 42 -0.63 8.88 -5.48
N GLU A 43 -0.60 8.22 -4.33
CA GLU A 43 0.60 8.08 -3.49
C GLU A 43 1.56 7.05 -4.12
N VAL A 44 1.04 5.95 -4.68
CA VAL A 44 1.80 4.99 -5.50
C VAL A 44 2.45 5.68 -6.70
N ALA A 45 1.70 6.54 -7.40
CA ALA A 45 2.23 7.30 -8.53
C ALA A 45 3.38 8.24 -8.10
N ARG A 46 3.24 8.95 -6.98
CA ARG A 46 4.32 9.79 -6.41
C ARG A 46 5.57 8.98 -6.12
N LEU A 47 5.43 7.85 -5.41
CA LEU A 47 6.54 6.96 -5.10
C LEU A 47 7.22 6.45 -6.38
N ARG A 48 6.42 6.07 -7.39
CA ARG A 48 6.93 5.59 -8.68
C ARG A 48 7.74 6.66 -9.43
N LEU A 49 7.32 7.91 -9.35
CA LEU A 49 8.00 9.07 -9.91
C LEU A 49 9.21 9.53 -9.07
N GLY A 50 9.51 8.86 -7.95
CA GLY A 50 10.62 9.23 -7.05
C GLY A 50 10.33 10.51 -6.26
N MET A 51 9.07 10.92 -6.18
CA MET A 51 8.67 12.09 -5.41
C MET A 51 8.58 11.73 -3.92
N PRO A 52 9.03 12.60 -3.01
CA PRO A 52 8.97 12.32 -1.58
C PRO A 52 7.51 12.18 -1.10
N LEU A 53 7.30 11.21 -0.23
CA LEU A 53 6.06 11.06 0.54
C LEU A 53 6.17 11.90 1.82
N PRO A 54 5.10 12.61 2.23
CA PRO A 54 5.12 13.39 3.47
C PRO A 54 5.39 12.50 4.69
N LYS A 55 6.24 12.92 5.64
CA LYS A 55 6.54 12.12 6.85
C LYS A 55 5.27 11.72 7.62
N ARG A 56 4.33 12.66 7.79
CA ARG A 56 3.01 12.41 8.43
C ARG A 56 2.19 11.33 7.73
N LEU A 57 2.41 11.10 6.44
CA LEU A 57 1.77 10.01 5.71
C LEU A 57 2.39 8.67 6.10
N LEU A 58 3.73 8.61 6.14
CA LEU A 58 4.48 7.40 6.50
C LEU A 58 4.24 6.96 7.95
N GLU A 59 3.79 7.86 8.84
CA GLU A 59 3.33 7.51 10.19
C GLU A 59 2.03 6.68 10.21
N ARG A 60 1.25 6.65 9.11
CA ARG A 60 -0.05 5.95 9.01
C ARG A 60 -0.11 4.94 7.86
N VAL A 61 0.96 4.84 7.10
CA VAL A 61 1.06 3.97 5.94
C VAL A 61 2.27 3.08 6.10
N ASP A 62 2.02 1.78 6.09
CA ASP A 62 3.04 0.78 6.29
C ASP A 62 3.23 -0.11 5.06
N ALA A 63 2.40 0.03 4.02
CA ALA A 63 2.51 -0.79 2.82
C ALA A 63 2.11 -0.11 1.52
N VAL A 64 2.51 -0.74 0.42
CA VAL A 64 2.03 -0.50 -0.93
C VAL A 64 1.48 -1.78 -1.52
N GLN A 65 0.26 -1.71 -2.06
CA GLN A 65 -0.39 -2.85 -2.71
C GLN A 65 -0.54 -2.57 -4.19
N ILE A 66 0.10 -3.37 -5.03
CA ILE A 66 0.12 -3.13 -6.48
C ILE A 66 -0.06 -4.42 -7.28
N PRO A 67 -0.66 -4.31 -8.47
CA PRO A 67 -0.53 -5.37 -9.44
C PRO A 67 0.87 -5.41 -10.06
N PRO A 68 1.30 -6.55 -10.65
CA PRO A 68 2.52 -6.61 -11.43
C PRO A 68 2.54 -5.52 -12.51
N THR A 69 1.39 -5.32 -13.16
CA THR A 69 1.15 -4.33 -14.20
C THR A 69 -0.18 -3.61 -14.00
N TYR A 70 -0.24 -2.33 -14.41
CA TYR A 70 -1.48 -1.56 -14.48
C TYR A 70 -1.63 -1.00 -15.90
N GLY A 71 -2.47 -1.66 -16.71
CA GLY A 71 -2.50 -1.43 -18.16
C GLY A 71 -1.11 -1.66 -18.77
N PRO A 72 -0.55 -0.71 -19.53
CA PRO A 72 0.78 -0.84 -20.13
C PRO A 72 1.95 -0.62 -19.15
N ILE A 73 1.67 -0.24 -17.90
CA ILE A 73 2.70 0.18 -16.93
C ILE A 73 3.13 -1.04 -16.10
N LYS A 74 4.43 -1.38 -16.11
CA LYS A 74 5.02 -2.30 -15.14
C LYS A 74 5.21 -1.58 -13.79
N LEU A 75 4.52 -2.06 -12.76
CA LEU A 75 4.56 -1.48 -11.41
C LEU A 75 5.51 -2.24 -10.50
N ALA A 76 5.42 -3.58 -10.45
CA ALA A 76 6.28 -4.44 -9.63
C ALA A 76 7.69 -4.60 -10.25
N THR A 77 8.42 -3.49 -10.35
CA THR A 77 9.79 -3.44 -10.84
C THR A 77 10.76 -3.35 -9.67
N LYS A 78 11.97 -3.90 -9.80
CA LYS A 78 13.02 -3.82 -8.76
C LYS A 78 13.24 -2.38 -8.26
N THR A 79 13.28 -1.40 -9.16
CA THR A 79 13.44 0.02 -8.79
C THR A 79 12.28 0.55 -7.96
N PHE A 80 11.04 0.15 -8.26
CA PHE A 80 9.88 0.55 -7.48
C PHE A 80 9.88 -0.10 -6.10
N ILE A 81 10.18 -1.40 -6.04
CA ILE A 81 10.27 -2.18 -4.81
C ILE A 81 11.34 -1.60 -3.89
N SER A 82 12.54 -1.34 -4.42
CA SER A 82 13.62 -0.69 -3.67
C SER A 82 13.18 0.65 -3.08
N ARG A 83 12.51 1.51 -3.84
CA ARG A 83 12.01 2.80 -3.33
C ARG A 83 10.96 2.64 -2.24
N ALA A 84 10.12 1.61 -2.32
CA ALA A 84 9.15 1.29 -1.27
C ALA A 84 9.87 0.85 0.00
N HIS A 85 10.87 -0.03 -0.10
CA HIS A 85 11.69 -0.46 1.03
C HIS A 85 12.49 0.69 1.65
N ASP A 86 13.06 1.58 0.83
CA ASP A 86 13.76 2.79 1.29
C ASP A 86 12.83 3.74 2.07
N ALA A 87 11.53 3.73 1.73
CA ALA A 87 10.49 4.46 2.45
C ALA A 87 9.94 3.70 3.68
N GLY A 88 10.46 2.51 3.98
CA GLY A 88 10.03 1.67 5.11
C GLY A 88 8.68 0.95 4.87
N LEU A 89 8.26 0.78 3.61
CA LEU A 89 6.96 0.20 3.26
C LEU A 89 7.09 -1.28 2.88
N PHE A 90 6.15 -2.10 3.36
CA PHE A 90 5.93 -3.45 2.83
C PHE A 90 5.37 -3.39 1.40
N VAL A 91 5.76 -4.33 0.55
CA VAL A 91 5.24 -4.44 -0.83
C VAL A 91 4.38 -5.70 -0.95
N ASP A 92 3.08 -5.51 -1.06
CA ASP A 92 2.12 -6.61 -1.30
C ASP A 92 1.76 -6.65 -2.79
N VAL A 93 2.31 -7.61 -3.55
CA VAL A 93 1.96 -7.80 -4.96
C VAL A 93 0.79 -8.77 -5.10
N TRP A 94 -0.22 -8.40 -5.90
CA TRP A 94 -1.45 -9.18 -6.14
C TRP A 94 -1.82 -9.10 -7.63
N THR A 95 -2.60 -9.95 -8.28
CA THR A 95 -2.98 -11.33 -8.06
C THR A 95 -1.89 -12.17 -8.72
N VAL A 96 -1.02 -12.78 -7.92
CA VAL A 96 0.08 -13.61 -8.42
C VAL A 96 -0.19 -15.03 -7.94
N SER A 97 -0.37 -15.95 -8.88
CA SER A 97 -0.77 -17.33 -8.58
C SER A 97 0.25 -18.35 -9.07
N GLU A 98 1.12 -17.98 -10.01
CA GLU A 98 2.12 -18.87 -10.59
C GLU A 98 3.38 -18.90 -9.72
N THR A 99 3.81 -20.10 -9.32
CA THR A 99 5.00 -20.31 -8.49
C THR A 99 6.26 -19.64 -9.05
N GLU A 100 6.48 -19.72 -10.36
CA GLU A 100 7.65 -19.10 -11.00
C GLU A 100 7.64 -17.58 -10.85
N THR A 101 6.46 -16.95 -10.97
CA THR A 101 6.29 -15.50 -10.77
C THR A 101 6.54 -15.12 -9.32
N ILE A 102 6.01 -15.90 -8.36
CA ILE A 102 6.23 -15.68 -6.93
C ILE A 102 7.72 -15.73 -6.60
N LEU A 103 8.45 -16.76 -7.07
CA LEU A 103 9.89 -16.90 -6.83
C LEU A 103 10.67 -15.70 -7.37
N LYS A 104 10.36 -15.25 -8.59
CA LYS A 104 10.99 -14.05 -9.18
C LYS A 104 10.74 -12.78 -8.37
N MET A 105 9.62 -12.70 -7.65
CA MET A 105 9.25 -11.54 -6.83
C MET A 105 9.85 -11.56 -5.43
N ILE A 106 10.12 -12.74 -4.86
CA ILE A 106 10.81 -12.87 -3.58
C ILE A 106 12.25 -12.33 -3.68
N ASP A 107 12.89 -12.52 -4.83
CA ASP A 107 14.28 -12.10 -5.09
C ASP A 107 14.40 -10.66 -5.65
N ALA A 108 13.29 -9.91 -5.77
CA ALA A 108 13.24 -8.62 -6.47
C ALA A 108 13.49 -7.42 -5.55
#